data_AF-X0UBK8-F1
#
_entry.id   AF-X0UBK8-F1
#
_cell.length_a   1.000
_cell.length_b   1.000
_cell.length_c   1.000
_cell.angle_alpha   90.00
_cell.angle_beta   90.00
_cell.angle_gamma   90.00
#
_symmetry.space_group_name_H-M   'P 1'
#
loop_
_entity.id
_entity.type
_entity.pdbx_description
1 polymer ?
#
loop_
_entity_poly.entity_id
_entity_poly.type
_entity_poly.pdbx_seq_one_letter_code
_entity_poly.pdbx_strand_id
1 'polypeptide(L)'
;MKNMKIEKAEKLGLCFGVRRAIKLLKEAANKYGGIETLGPVAHNRLLVEALANLGVKPINHLDQAQGRILAITTHGASPAVLSEIKAHHIHIIDTTCPIVRKAQNAAKELAEAGFDVFIFGDAKHSEVKDY
;
A
#
# COMPACT_ATOMS: atom_id res chain seq x y z
N MET A 1 16.42 -37.14 -26.18
CA MET A 1 15.98 -36.29 -25.04
C MET A 1 14.79 -35.48 -25.51
N LYS A 2 13.64 -35.51 -24.82
CA LYS A 2 12.51 -34.61 -25.16
C LYS A 2 12.97 -33.18 -24.90
N ASN A 3 12.85 -32.29 -25.90
CA ASN A 3 13.17 -30.88 -25.74
C ASN A 3 12.23 -30.25 -24.71
N MET A 4 12.81 -29.67 -23.64
CA MET A 4 12.06 -28.93 -22.64
C MET A 4 11.53 -27.64 -23.27
N LYS A 5 10.21 -27.46 -23.27
CA LYS A 5 9.55 -26.24 -23.72
C LYS A 5 9.21 -25.38 -22.50
N ILE A 6 9.77 -24.18 -22.44
CA ILE A 6 9.41 -23.18 -21.43
C ILE A 6 8.38 -22.25 -22.07
N GLU A 7 7.21 -22.16 -21.44
CA GLU A 7 6.13 -21.25 -21.85
C GLU A 7 5.96 -20.15 -20.80
N LYS A 8 5.68 -18.95 -21.27
CA LYS A 8 5.53 -17.75 -20.43
C LYS A 8 4.11 -17.24 -20.58
N ALA A 9 3.50 -16.86 -19.46
CA ALA A 9 2.21 -16.18 -19.48
C ALA A 9 2.28 -14.88 -20.29
N GLU A 10 1.19 -14.52 -20.97
CA GLU A 10 1.07 -13.27 -21.72
C GLU A 10 1.23 -12.04 -20.81
N LYS A 11 0.67 -12.12 -19.59
CA LYS A 11 0.73 -11.07 -18.57
C LYS A 11 1.42 -11.62 -17.33
N LEU A 12 2.47 -10.92 -16.89
CA LEU A 12 3.27 -11.29 -15.73
C LEU A 12 3.94 -10.05 -15.13
N GLY A 13 4.30 -10.13 -13.85
CA GLY A 13 5.05 -9.08 -13.15
C GLY A 13 4.16 -8.11 -12.37
N LEU A 14 4.64 -6.87 -12.23
CA LEU A 14 4.00 -5.87 -11.36
C LEU A 14 2.74 -5.29 -12.01
N CYS A 15 1.62 -5.33 -11.27
CA CYS A 15 0.39 -4.69 -11.69
C CYS A 15 0.52 -3.16 -11.68
N PHE A 16 -0.43 -2.48 -12.31
CA PHE A 16 -0.48 -1.01 -12.34
C PHE A 16 -0.43 -0.38 -10.94
N GLY A 17 -1.15 -0.92 -9.96
CA GLY A 17 -1.19 -0.40 -8.59
C GLY A 17 0.20 -0.37 -7.94
N VAL A 18 0.95 -1.46 -8.05
CA VAL A 18 2.31 -1.55 -7.52
C VAL A 18 3.27 -0.63 -8.29
N ARG A 19 3.17 -0.58 -9.62
CA ARG A 19 4.01 0.34 -10.43
C ARG A 19 3.77 1.81 -10.07
N ARG A 20 2.51 2.19 -9.82
CA ARG A 20 2.14 3.53 -9.34
C ARG A 20 2.74 3.82 -7.97
N ALA A 21 2.60 2.90 -7.01
CA ALA A 21 3.16 3.08 -5.67
C ALA A 21 4.69 3.25 -5.71
N ILE A 22 5.40 2.43 -6.48
CA ILE A 22 6.85 2.56 -6.68
C ILE A 22 7.22 3.95 -7.20
N LYS A 23 6.49 4.46 -8.20
CA LYS A 23 6.75 5.79 -8.76
C LYS A 23 6.59 6.88 -7.69
N LEU A 24 5.48 6.88 -6.96
CA LEU A 24 5.20 7.87 -5.92
C LEU A 24 6.24 7.84 -4.79
N LEU A 25 6.64 6.63 -4.35
CA LEU A 25 7.63 6.47 -3.29
C LEU A 25 9.02 6.97 -3.73
N LYS A 26 9.43 6.72 -4.97
CA LYS A 26 10.69 7.24 -5.52
C LYS A 26 10.69 8.76 -5.63
N GLU A 27 9.61 9.34 -6.14
CA GLU A 27 9.46 10.80 -6.25
C GLU A 27 9.50 11.46 -4.87
N ALA A 28 8.82 10.87 -3.90
CA ALA A 28 8.79 11.34 -2.53
C ALA A 28 10.15 11.19 -1.82
N ALA A 29 10.82 10.05 -1.94
CA ALA A 29 12.15 9.85 -1.38
C ALA A 29 13.16 10.86 -1.96
N ASN A 30 13.12 11.09 -3.28
CA ASN A 30 13.96 12.10 -3.92
C ASN A 30 13.65 13.52 -3.42
N LYS A 31 12.38 13.85 -3.20
CA LYS A 31 11.96 15.18 -2.73
C LYS A 31 12.33 15.45 -1.27
N TYR A 32 12.24 14.43 -0.41
CA TYR A 32 12.35 14.60 1.04
C TYR A 32 13.65 14.04 1.64
N GLY A 33 14.55 13.48 0.82
CA GLY A 33 15.81 12.89 1.29
C GLY A 33 15.63 11.51 1.94
N GLY A 34 14.51 10.85 1.65
CA GLY A 34 14.07 9.60 2.27
C GLY A 34 12.68 9.71 2.88
N ILE A 35 11.97 8.59 2.94
CA ILE A 35 10.62 8.50 3.52
C ILE A 35 10.41 7.15 4.18
N GLU A 36 9.42 7.09 5.06
CA GLU A 36 8.96 5.85 5.69
C GLU A 36 7.63 5.38 5.06
N THR A 37 7.41 4.07 5.02
CA THR A 37 6.11 3.48 4.67
C THR A 37 5.55 2.74 5.88
N LEU A 38 4.26 2.90 6.18
CA LEU A 38 3.60 2.10 7.21
C LEU A 38 3.32 0.70 6.67
N GLY A 39 4.23 -0.24 6.95
CA GLY A 39 4.28 -1.57 6.37
C GLY A 39 5.03 -1.63 5.03
N PRO A 40 5.28 -2.84 4.51
CA PRO A 40 5.92 -3.03 3.21
C PRO A 40 5.00 -2.62 2.07
N VAL A 41 5.53 -1.94 1.05
CA VAL A 41 4.74 -1.50 -0.13
C VAL A 41 4.04 -2.66 -0.85
N ALA A 42 4.66 -3.85 -0.84
CA ALA A 42 4.13 -5.08 -1.44
C ALA A 42 4.78 -6.29 -0.76
N HIS A 43 4.17 -7.47 -0.91
CA HIS A 43 4.72 -8.75 -0.47
C HIS A 43 5.83 -9.26 -1.41
N ASN A 44 6.86 -8.44 -1.64
CA ASN A 44 8.00 -8.75 -2.49
C ASN A 44 9.29 -8.21 -1.85
N ARG A 45 10.08 -9.13 -1.28
CA ARG A 45 11.32 -8.79 -0.57
C ARG A 45 12.32 -8.03 -1.43
N LEU A 46 12.57 -8.49 -2.67
CA LEU A 46 13.52 -7.85 -3.58
C LEU A 46 13.10 -6.41 -3.92
N LEU A 47 11.80 -6.18 -4.07
CA LEU A 47 11.28 -4.83 -4.29
C LEU A 47 11.47 -3.93 -3.06
N VAL A 48 11.19 -4.46 -1.87
CA VAL A 48 11.38 -3.72 -0.61
C VAL A 48 12.85 -3.35 -0.41
N GLU A 49 13.78 -4.29 -0.65
CA GLU A 49 15.23 -4.03 -0.59
C GLU A 49 15.68 -2.99 -1.61
N ALA A 50 15.20 -3.07 -2.86
CA ALA A 50 15.51 -2.09 -3.89
C ALA A 50 15.01 -0.68 -3.55
N LEU A 51 13.85 -0.57 -2.90
CA LEU A 51 13.30 0.70 -2.43
C LEU A 51 14.02 1.24 -1.20
N ALA A 52 14.48 0.38 -0.29
CA ALA A 52 15.29 0.77 0.86
C ALA A 52 16.61 1.43 0.43
N ASN A 53 17.25 0.90 -0.61
CA ASN A 53 18.45 1.50 -1.22
C ASN A 53 18.20 2.89 -1.84
N LEU A 54 16.93 3.23 -2.10
CA LEU A 54 16.49 4.53 -2.59
C LEU A 54 15.94 5.43 -1.48
N GLY A 55 16.09 5.04 -0.22
CA GLY A 55 15.64 5.84 0.94
C GLY A 55 14.19 5.62 1.35
N VAL A 56 13.52 4.57 0.88
CA VAL A 56 12.15 4.22 1.28
C VAL A 56 12.18 3.05 2.26
N LYS A 57 11.89 3.29 3.53
CA LYS A 57 12.01 2.27 4.59
C LYS A 57 10.66 1.91 5.20
N PRO A 58 10.29 0.63 5.30
CA PRO A 58 9.08 0.24 5.99
C PRO A 58 9.25 0.32 7.51
N ILE A 59 8.23 0.84 8.20
CA ILE A 59 8.04 0.78 9.65
C ILE A 59 6.81 -0.09 9.95
N ASN A 60 6.76 -0.70 11.13
CA ASN A 60 5.63 -1.59 11.48
C ASN A 60 4.51 -0.84 12.20
N HIS A 61 4.86 0.21 12.95
CA HIS A 61 3.95 0.95 13.80
C HIS A 61 4.19 2.45 13.65
N LEU A 62 3.15 3.24 13.85
CA LEU A 62 3.19 4.69 13.65
C LEU A 62 4.13 5.40 14.63
N ASP A 63 4.28 4.88 15.85
CA ASP A 63 5.20 5.38 16.88
C ASP A 63 6.68 5.30 16.48
N GLN A 64 7.01 4.48 15.48
CA GLN A 64 8.35 4.38 14.91
C GLN A 64 8.64 5.49 13.88
N ALA A 65 7.62 6.24 13.45
CA ALA A 65 7.78 7.27 12.45
C ALA A 65 8.71 8.39 12.96
N GLN A 66 9.80 8.65 12.23
CA GLN A 66 10.80 9.65 12.60
C GLN A 66 10.57 10.99 11.91
N GLY A 67 9.72 11.02 10.88
CA GLY A 67 9.42 12.19 10.07
C GLY A 67 7.99 12.69 10.20
N ARG A 68 7.73 13.87 9.61
CA ARG A 68 6.38 14.40 9.41
C ARG A 68 5.74 13.94 8.10
N ILE A 69 6.35 12.98 7.40
CA ILE A 69 5.88 12.47 6.11
C ILE A 69 5.94 10.94 6.15
N LEU A 70 4.83 10.30 5.85
CA LEU A 70 4.69 8.84 5.87
C LEU A 70 3.87 8.39 4.67
N ALA A 71 4.25 7.29 4.04
CA ALA A 71 3.46 6.69 2.97
C ALA A 71 2.63 5.51 3.50
N ILE A 72 1.37 5.41 3.08
CA ILE A 72 0.55 4.21 3.30
C ILE A 72 0.62 3.29 2.07
N THR A 73 0.45 1.98 2.25
CA THR A 73 0.71 0.96 1.22
C THR A 73 -0.37 0.89 0.14
N THR A 74 -0.15 0.06 -0.89
CA THR A 74 -1.13 -0.17 -1.97
C THR A 74 -2.44 -0.77 -1.49
N HIS A 75 -2.45 -1.42 -0.33
CA HIS A 75 -3.61 -2.09 0.26
C HIS A 75 -4.55 -1.12 1.00
N GLY A 76 -4.14 0.14 1.16
CA GLY A 76 -4.88 1.11 1.96
C GLY A 76 -4.42 1.17 3.40
N ALA A 77 -5.23 1.87 4.19
CA ALA A 77 -5.15 1.97 5.63
C ALA A 77 -6.56 2.24 6.16
N SER A 78 -6.92 1.62 7.29
CA SER A 78 -8.21 1.81 7.94
C SER A 78 -8.46 3.27 8.34
N PRO A 79 -9.73 3.69 8.49
CA PRO A 79 -10.08 5.01 9.00
C PRO A 79 -9.45 5.34 10.38
N ALA A 80 -9.26 4.34 11.23
CA ALA A 80 -8.62 4.49 12.53
C ALA A 80 -7.14 4.89 12.37
N VAL A 81 -6.39 4.17 11.53
CA VAL A 81 -4.98 4.47 11.23
C VAL A 81 -4.85 5.87 10.60
N LEU A 82 -5.73 6.22 9.65
CA LEU A 82 -5.71 7.56 9.04
C LEU A 82 -5.97 8.68 10.06
N SER A 83 -6.86 8.43 11.02
CA SER A 83 -7.17 9.37 12.10
C SER A 83 -5.99 9.53 13.06
N GLU A 84 -5.31 8.44 13.40
CA GLU A 84 -4.10 8.43 14.22
C GLU A 84 -2.99 9.24 13.55
N ILE A 85 -2.69 8.97 12.28
CA ILE A 85 -1.68 9.71 11.51
C ILE A 85 -1.99 11.22 11.50
N LYS A 86 -3.26 11.59 11.32
CA LYS A 86 -3.70 12.99 11.37
C LYS A 86 -3.48 13.62 12.75
N ALA A 87 -3.77 12.89 13.83
CA ALA A 87 -3.54 13.36 15.20
C ALA A 87 -2.05 13.61 15.49
N HIS A 88 -1.16 12.81 14.90
CA HIS A 88 0.30 13.00 14.97
C HIS A 88 0.84 14.10 14.05
N HIS A 89 -0.02 14.83 13.31
CA HIS A 89 0.38 15.88 12.37
C HIS A 89 1.36 15.40 11.29
N ILE A 90 1.24 14.12 10.91
CA ILE A 90 2.04 13.51 9.85
C ILE A 90 1.31 13.66 8.52
N HIS A 91 2.01 14.12 7.50
CA HIS A 91 1.53 14.23 6.13
C HIS A 91 1.60 12.87 5.43
N ILE A 92 0.49 12.44 4.83
CA ILE A 92 0.41 11.13 4.17
C ILE A 92 0.69 11.25 2.68
N ILE A 93 1.51 10.32 2.18
CA ILE A 93 1.62 9.99 0.76
C ILE A 93 0.79 8.74 0.50
N ASP A 94 -0.39 8.93 -0.10
CA ASP A 94 -1.32 7.83 -0.34
C ASP A 94 -0.95 7.03 -1.59
N THR A 95 -0.37 5.85 -1.37
CA THR A 95 -0.02 4.90 -2.45
C THR A 95 -1.09 3.83 -2.70
N THR A 96 -2.25 3.92 -2.02
CA THR A 96 -3.37 2.99 -2.18
C THR A 96 -3.70 2.79 -3.66
N CYS A 97 -3.89 1.53 -4.06
CA CYS A 97 -4.30 1.22 -5.42
C CYS A 97 -5.65 1.89 -5.70
N PRO A 98 -5.83 2.62 -6.82
CA PRO A 98 -7.12 3.25 -7.13
C PRO A 98 -8.30 2.27 -7.18
N ILE A 99 -8.05 0.99 -7.49
CA ILE A 99 -9.07 -0.07 -7.46
C ILE A 99 -9.50 -0.35 -6.01
N VAL A 100 -8.54 -0.49 -5.09
CA VAL A 100 -8.80 -0.69 -3.65
C VAL A 100 -9.54 0.52 -3.09
N ARG A 101 -9.06 1.74 -3.37
CA ARG A 101 -9.72 2.99 -2.93
C ARG A 101 -11.17 3.07 -3.41
N LYS A 102 -11.43 2.69 -4.66
CA LYS A 102 -12.80 2.66 -5.21
C LYS A 102 -13.70 1.69 -4.44
N ALA A 103 -13.20 0.50 -4.12
CA ALA A 103 -13.96 -0.49 -3.36
C ALA A 103 -14.19 -0.04 -1.90
N GLN A 104 -13.18 0.53 -1.22
CA GLN A 104 -13.33 1.11 0.11
C GLN A 104 -14.36 2.25 0.13
N ASN A 105 -14.33 3.13 -0.87
CA ASN A 105 -15.32 4.21 -0.97
C ASN A 105 -16.73 3.67 -1.18
N ALA A 106 -16.90 2.65 -2.05
CA ALA A 106 -18.21 2.03 -2.26
C ALA A 106 -18.74 1.35 -0.99
N ALA A 107 -17.88 0.64 -0.24
CA ALA A 107 -18.24 0.05 1.05
C ALA A 107 -18.68 1.13 2.05
N LYS A 108 -17.93 2.23 2.14
CA LYS A 108 -18.28 3.37 2.99
C LYS A 108 -19.62 3.99 2.60
N GLU A 109 -19.85 4.27 1.33
CA GLU A 109 -21.08 4.89 0.83
C GLU A 109 -22.31 4.02 1.11
N LEU A 110 -22.19 2.69 0.94
CA LEU A 110 -23.26 1.74 1.25
C LEU A 110 -23.56 1.67 2.76
N ALA A 111 -22.51 1.65 3.58
CA ALA A 111 -22.67 1.67 5.04
C ALA A 111 -23.32 2.98 5.52
N GLU A 112 -22.92 4.13 4.97
CA GLU A 112 -23.53 5.44 5.27
C GLU A 112 -24.98 5.53 4.81
N ALA A 113 -25.36 4.79 3.75
CA ALA A 113 -26.74 4.65 3.29
C ALA A 113 -27.57 3.64 4.11
N GLY A 114 -27.00 3.02 5.15
CA GLY A 114 -27.69 2.12 6.07
C GLY A 114 -27.77 0.66 5.61
N PHE A 115 -26.95 0.24 4.64
CA PHE A 115 -26.87 -1.14 4.21
C PHE A 115 -25.85 -1.94 5.02
N ASP A 116 -26.13 -3.24 5.22
CA ASP A 116 -25.12 -4.20 5.66
C ASP A 116 -24.12 -4.46 4.52
N VAL A 117 -22.83 -4.26 4.81
CA VAL A 117 -21.74 -4.46 3.85
C VAL A 117 -20.95 -5.71 4.23
N PHE A 118 -20.90 -6.68 3.30
CA PHE A 118 -20.13 -7.91 3.46
C PHE A 118 -18.87 -7.87 2.61
N ILE A 119 -17.71 -7.91 3.26
CA ILE A 119 -16.41 -7.99 2.59
C ILE A 119 -15.96 -9.45 2.50
N PHE A 120 -15.75 -9.95 1.28
CA PHE A 120 -15.27 -11.32 1.04
C PHE A 120 -13.76 -11.34 0.84
N GLY A 121 -13.03 -12.02 1.73
CA GLY A 121 -11.58 -12.17 1.65
C GLY A 121 -11.01 -12.87 2.87
N ASP A 122 -9.68 -12.98 2.93
CA ASP A 122 -9.00 -13.46 4.13
C ASP A 122 -9.04 -12.39 5.23
N ALA A 123 -9.74 -12.67 6.33
CA ALA A 123 -9.88 -11.77 7.47
C ALA A 123 -8.54 -11.35 8.13
N LYS A 124 -7.45 -12.08 7.86
CA LYS A 124 -6.11 -11.72 8.35
C LYS A 124 -5.35 -10.79 7.41
N HIS A 125 -5.77 -10.65 6.15
CA HIS A 125 -5.10 -9.84 5.15
C HIS A 125 -5.29 -8.34 5.44
N SER A 126 -4.23 -7.54 5.28
CA SER A 126 -4.27 -6.08 5.55
C SER A 126 -5.37 -5.38 4.77
N GLU A 127 -5.46 -5.64 3.46
CA GLU A 127 -6.49 -5.06 2.60
C GLU A 127 -7.91 -5.29 3.12
N VAL A 128 -8.21 -6.45 3.71
CA VAL A 128 -9.55 -6.76 4.24
C VAL A 128 -9.80 -6.08 5.58
N LYS A 129 -8.79 -5.99 6.45
CA LYS A 129 -8.88 -5.30 7.74
C LYS A 129 -9.05 -3.79 7.61
N ASP A 130 -8.66 -3.22 6.47
CA ASP A 130 -8.65 -1.79 6.21
C ASP A 130 -9.92 -1.26 5.53
N TYR A 131 -10.97 -2.10 5.33
CA TYR A 131 -12.29 -1.65 4.86
C TYR A 131 -13.13 -1.02 5.98
#